data_AF-A0A097QRA4-F1
#
_entry.id   AF-A0A097QRA4-F1
#
_cell.length_a   1.000
_cell.length_b   1.000
_cell.length_c   1.000
_cell.angle_alpha   90.00
_cell.angle_beta   90.00
_cell.angle_gamma   90.00
#
_symmetry.space_group_name_H-M   'P 1'
#
loop_
_entity.id
_entity.type
_entity.pdbx_description
1 polymer ?
#
loop_
_entity_poly.entity_id
_entity_poly.type
_entity_poly.pdbx_seq_one_letter_code
_entity_poly.pdbx_strand_id
1 'polypeptide(L)'
;MLFEVLKEGLFWAALGRPSEVMPFLRGKLLGNGFSEGSKRQLEWLLDELQSFYERVACGGRVEERHLRAIKSFHRDIVSVLETEGA
;
A
#
# COMPACT_ATOMS: atom_id res chain seq x y z
N MET A 1 -4.26 -12.21 -1.57
CA MET A 1 -2.86 -12.04 -2.02
C MET A 1 -2.33 -10.62 -1.77
N LEU A 2 -3.10 -9.55 -2.05
CA LEU A 2 -2.65 -8.16 -1.82
C LEU A 2 -2.22 -7.88 -0.38
N PHE A 3 -2.96 -8.34 0.63
CA PHE A 3 -2.62 -8.14 2.04
C PHE A 3 -1.19 -8.60 2.39
N GLU A 4 -0.76 -9.76 1.88
CA GLU A 4 0.58 -10.28 2.14
C GLU A 4 1.66 -9.41 1.51
N VAL A 5 1.42 -8.84 0.32
CA VAL A 5 2.35 -7.89 -0.33
C VAL A 5 2.49 -6.62 0.51
N LEU A 6 1.38 -6.08 1.04
CA LEU A 6 1.40 -4.91 1.91
C LEU A 6 2.10 -5.20 3.25
N LYS A 7 1.95 -6.42 3.77
CA LYS A 7 2.64 -6.88 4.97
C LYS A 7 4.14 -7.04 4.72
N GLU A 8 4.54 -7.58 3.57
CA GLU A 8 5.93 -7.69 3.18
C GLU A 8 6.57 -6.31 3.04
N GLY A 9 5.87 -5.36 2.38
CA GLY A 9 6.27 -3.96 2.30
C GLY A 9 6.52 -3.32 3.67
N LEU A 10 5.71 -3.66 4.67
CA LEU A 10 5.90 -3.20 6.04
C LEU A 10 7.20 -3.72 6.67
N PHE A 11 7.57 -4.98 6.42
CA PHE A 11 8.82 -5.55 6.90
C PHE A 11 10.03 -4.93 6.17
N TRP A 12 9.95 -4.76 4.85
CA TRP A 12 10.97 -4.05 4.07
C TRP A 12 11.17 -2.62 4.55
N ALA A 13 10.08 -1.91 4.85
CA ALA A 13 10.12 -0.57 5.42
C ALA A 13 10.85 -0.56 6.76
N ALA A 14 10.56 -1.49 7.67
CA ALA A 14 11.27 -1.61 8.94
C ALA A 14 12.78 -1.89 8.80
N LEU A 15 13.20 -2.47 7.67
CA LEU A 15 14.61 -2.66 7.31
C LEU A 15 15.23 -1.42 6.61
N GLY A 16 14.51 -0.29 6.55
CA GLY A 16 14.98 0.94 5.92
C GLY A 16 14.86 0.95 4.39
N ARG A 17 14.11 0.02 3.80
CA ARG A 17 13.97 -0.14 2.33
C ARG A 17 12.53 0.04 1.82
N PRO A 18 11.80 1.10 2.23
CA PRO A 18 10.40 1.29 1.80
C PRO A 18 10.26 1.52 0.29
N SER A 19 11.28 2.09 -0.36
CA SER A 19 11.29 2.42 -1.79
C SER A 19 11.37 1.21 -2.73
N GLU A 20 11.66 0.01 -2.22
CA GLU A 20 11.77 -1.18 -3.06
C GLU A 20 10.41 -1.81 -3.39
N VAL A 21 9.42 -1.63 -2.51
CA VAL A 21 8.11 -2.26 -2.65
C VAL A 21 7.12 -1.35 -3.36
N MET A 22 7.28 -0.03 -3.23
CA MET A 22 6.37 0.94 -3.85
C MET A 22 6.31 0.88 -5.39
N PRO A 23 7.41 0.74 -6.14
CA PRO A 23 7.36 0.63 -7.60
C PRO A 23 6.55 -0.59 -8.06
N PHE A 24 6.72 -1.73 -7.39
CA PHE A 24 5.97 -2.94 -7.66
C PHE A 24 4.47 -2.75 -7.39
N LEU A 25 4.11 -2.20 -6.23
CA LEU A 25 2.71 -1.93 -5.86
C LEU A 25 2.04 -0.97 -6.85
N ARG A 26 2.71 0.13 -7.21
CA ARG A 26 2.21 1.10 -8.19
C ARG A 26 2.02 0.46 -9.55
N GLY A 27 3.01 -0.29 -10.05
CA GLY A 27 2.88 -0.98 -11.34
C GLY A 27 1.71 -1.97 -11.35
N LYS A 28 1.55 -2.74 -10.28
CA LYS A 28 0.50 -3.77 -10.16
C LYS A 28 -0.91 -3.19 -10.00
N LEU A 29 -1.05 -2.06 -9.30
CA LEU A 29 -2.34 -1.46 -8.98
C LEU A 29 -2.76 -0.36 -9.95
N LEU A 30 -1.83 0.38 -10.55
CA LEU A 30 -2.15 1.45 -11.51
C LEU A 30 -2.07 1.00 -12.98
N GLY A 31 -1.51 -0.19 -13.23
CA GLY A 31 -1.42 -0.77 -14.57
C GLY A 31 -2.70 -1.42 -15.06
N ASN A 32 -3.73 -1.55 -14.22
CA ASN A 32 -5.02 -2.10 -14.64
C ASN A 32 -5.86 -0.94 -15.23
N GLY A 33 -6.64 -1.22 -16.28
CA GLY A 33 -7.44 -0.24 -17.04
C GLY A 33 -8.63 0.34 -16.28
N PHE A 34 -8.38 0.89 -15.08
CA PHE A 34 -9.35 1.58 -14.24
C PHE A 34 -9.77 2.91 -14.84
N SER A 35 -10.94 3.39 -14.44
CA SER A 35 -11.36 4.76 -14.65
C SER A 35 -10.36 5.75 -14.05
N GLU A 36 -10.28 6.95 -14.64
CA GLU A 36 -9.39 8.01 -14.13
C GLU A 36 -9.71 8.39 -12.67
N GLY A 37 -10.96 8.26 -12.24
CA GLY A 37 -11.36 8.51 -10.86
C GLY A 37 -10.76 7.50 -9.88
N SER A 38 -10.92 6.22 -10.16
CA SER A 38 -10.38 5.14 -9.33
C SER A 38 -8.86 5.09 -9.39
N LYS A 39 -8.26 5.41 -10.54
CA LYS A 39 -6.81 5.55 -10.66
C LYS A 39 -6.25 6.64 -9.75
N ARG A 40 -6.86 7.85 -9.75
CA ARG A 40 -6.45 8.94 -8.83
C ARG A 40 -6.61 8.55 -7.37
N GLN A 41 -7.70 7.86 -7.03
CA GLN A 41 -7.92 7.41 -5.66
C GLN A 41 -6.89 6.36 -5.22
N LEU A 42 -6.54 5.43 -6.11
CA LEU A 42 -5.45 4.47 -5.88
C LEU A 42 -4.09 5.16 -5.76
N GLU A 43 -3.79 6.15 -6.61
CA GLU A 43 -2.56 6.94 -6.52
C GLU A 43 -2.43 7.60 -5.14
N TRP A 44 -3.50 8.26 -4.67
CA TRP A 44 -3.53 8.89 -3.36
C TRP A 44 -3.34 7.88 -2.22
N LEU A 45 -4.01 6.72 -2.26
CA LEU A 45 -3.83 5.65 -1.27
C LEU A 45 -2.39 5.12 -1.24
N LEU A 46 -1.75 5.03 -2.40
CA LEU A 46 -0.36 4.57 -2.51
C LEU A 46 0.64 5.61 -2.02
N ASP A 47 0.37 6.90 -2.19
CA ASP A 47 1.16 8.00 -1.61
C ASP A 47 1.10 7.98 -0.07
N GLU A 48 -0.10 7.77 0.49
CA GLU A 48 -0.30 7.62 1.93
C GLU A 48 0.39 6.36 2.49
N LEU A 49 0.31 5.24 1.76
CA LEU A 49 1.00 4.01 2.11
C LEU A 49 2.52 4.18 2.12
N GLN A 50 3.07 4.86 1.11
CA GLN A 50 4.49 5.19 1.04
C GLN A 50 4.92 6.04 2.24
N SER A 51 4.19 7.12 2.52
CA SER A 51 4.45 7.98 3.69
C SER A 51 4.39 7.19 5.00
N PHE A 52 3.47 6.23 5.10
CA PHE A 52 3.39 5.33 6.24
C PHE A 52 4.62 4.42 6.35
N TYR A 53 5.07 3.81 5.26
CA TYR A 53 6.29 2.99 5.27
C TYR A 53 7.54 3.79 5.62
N GLU A 54 7.68 5.01 5.11
CA GLU A 54 8.78 5.91 5.47
C GLU A 54 8.80 6.21 6.98
N ARG A 55 7.64 6.44 7.60
CA ARG A 55 7.53 6.60 9.06
C ARG A 55 7.94 5.34 9.82
N VAL A 56 7.59 4.15 9.32
CA VAL A 56 8.02 2.88 9.94
C VAL A 56 9.52 2.69 9.81
N ALA A 57 10.12 3.09 8.68
CA ALA A 57 11.55 3.01 8.46
C ALA A 57 12.35 3.82 9.50
N CYS A 58 11.86 5.01 9.88
CA CYS A 58 12.45 5.80 10.96
C CYS A 58 12.44 5.07 12.32
N GLY A 59 11.46 4.20 12.56
CA GLY A 59 11.34 3.42 13.79
C GLY A 59 12.11 2.11 13.80
N GLY A 60 12.49 1.58 12.63
CA GLY A 60 13.28 0.35 12.48
C GLY A 60 12.61 -0.93 13.00
N ARG A 61 11.30 -0.90 13.30
CA ARG A 61 10.58 -2.05 13.88
C ARG A 61 9.12 -2.10 13.47
N VAL A 62 8.59 -3.31 13.37
CA VAL A 62 7.16 -3.56 13.15
C VAL A 62 6.47 -3.72 14.50
N GLU A 63 5.38 -2.97 14.69
CA GLU A 63 4.52 -3.04 15.87
C GLU A 63 3.10 -3.45 15.47
N GLU A 64 2.30 -3.92 16.42
CA GLU A 64 0.92 -4.34 16.15
C GLU A 64 0.07 -3.22 15.55
N ARG A 65 0.31 -1.97 15.97
CA ARG A 65 -0.35 -0.79 15.37
C ARG A 65 -0.05 -0.65 13.87
N HIS A 66 1.15 -1.04 13.43
CA HIS A 66 1.51 -0.98 12.02
C HIS A 66 0.75 -2.05 11.22
N LEU A 67 0.60 -3.25 11.77
CA LEU A 67 -0.21 -4.31 11.17
C LEU A 67 -1.70 -3.92 11.08
N ARG A 68 -2.23 -3.24 12.09
CA ARG A 68 -3.60 -2.68 12.05
C ARG A 68 -3.76 -1.64 10.94
N ALA A 69 -2.78 -0.75 10.77
CA ALA A 69 -2.80 0.24 9.68
C ALA A 69 -2.78 -0.44 8.30
N ILE A 70 -1.95 -1.48 8.11
CA ILE A 70 -1.91 -2.25 6.85
C ILE A 70 -3.25 -2.94 6.55
N LYS A 71 -3.96 -3.44 7.57
CA LYS A 71 -5.32 -3.96 7.37
C LYS A 71 -6.29 -2.88 6.87
N SER A 72 -6.16 -1.64 7.33
CA SER A 72 -6.96 -0.52 6.83
C SER A 72 -6.62 -0.22 5.37
N PHE A 73 -5.34 -0.01 5.05
CA PHE A 73 -4.89 0.22 3.67
C PHE A 73 -5.36 -0.88 2.73
N HIS A 74 -5.28 -2.15 3.15
CA HIS A 74 -5.78 -3.27 2.37
C HIS A 74 -7.28 -3.13 2.07
N ARG A 75 -8.10 -2.88 3.08
CA ARG A 75 -9.56 -2.71 2.90
C ARG A 75 -9.87 -1.55 1.97
N ASP A 76 -9.19 -0.42 2.17
CA ASP A 76 -9.47 0.81 1.43
C ASP A 76 -9.05 0.65 -0.05
N ILE A 77 -7.91 0.01 -0.33
CA ILE A 77 -7.49 -0.34 -1.70
C ILE A 77 -8.46 -1.33 -2.33
N VAL A 78 -8.82 -2.42 -1.65
CA VAL A 78 -9.76 -3.42 -2.17
C VAL A 78 -11.11 -2.79 -2.50
N SER A 79 -11.62 -1.89 -1.67
CA SER A 79 -12.86 -1.18 -1.92
C SER A 79 -12.85 -0.41 -3.25
N VAL A 80 -11.73 0.23 -3.59
CA VAL A 80 -11.59 0.94 -4.87
C VAL A 80 -11.56 -0.06 -6.03
N LEU A 81 -10.81 -1.16 -5.88
CA LEU A 81 -10.69 -2.19 -6.90
C LEU A 81 -12.02 -2.90 -7.20
N GLU A 82 -12.84 -3.14 -6.17
CA GLU A 82 -14.15 -3.80 -6.30
C GLU A 82 -15.20 -2.88 -6.94
N THR A 83 -15.10 -1.56 -6.73
CA THR A 83 -16.04 -0.58 -7.30
C THR A 83 -15.92 -0.48 -8.82
N GLU A 84 -14.73 -0.77 -9.39
CA GLU A 84 -14.49 -0.76 -10.84
C GLU A 84 -14.82 -2.08 -11.53
N GLY A 85 -14.90 -3.17 -10.77
CA GLY A 85 -15.28 -4.50 -11.27
C GLY A 85 -16.79 -4.77 -11.27
N ALA A 86 -17.60 -3.82 -10.79
CA ALA A 86 -19.05 -3.90 -10.63
C ALA A 86 -19.82 -3.26 -11.80
#